data_AF-A0A9E1P3U7-F1
#
_entry.id   AF-A0A9E1P3U7-F1
#
_cell.length_a   1.000
_cell.length_b   1.000
_cell.length_c   1.000
_cell.angle_alpha   90.00
_cell.angle_beta   90.00
_cell.angle_gamma   90.00
#
_symmetry.space_group_name_H-M   'P 1'
#
loop_
_entity.id
_entity.type
_entity.pdbx_description
1 polymer ?
#
loop_
_entity_poly.entity_id
_entity_poly.type
_entity_poly.pdbx_seq_one_letter_code
_entity_poly.pdbx_strand_id
1 'polypeptide(L)'
;MLQIGTSQSPDQEYDKILHYLFKEGVYYLDTALSYGWGSSQKVIANFAEQIGGRQKLWLTSKSKAWIIKGLEEDIDECLSELKTDYLHLYQKHMLSDPDDINKEFISIGDRLKKSGKMRFFGFSCQGCSHFCENAVQGEARIADSLRFLVYYECFGKKERAKELYKEIPNNKRVLTQQQYQIA
;
A
#
# COMPACT_ATOMS: atom_id res chain seq x y z
N MET A 1 2.37 -9.06 -12.00
CA MET A 1 2.28 -7.60 -12.12
C MET A 1 3.31 -7.01 -11.19
N LEU A 2 4.30 -6.29 -11.70
CA LEU A 2 5.32 -5.63 -10.89
C LEU A 2 4.83 -4.22 -10.51
N GLN A 3 5.17 -3.76 -9.31
CA GLN A 3 4.89 -2.40 -8.82
C GLN A 3 6.18 -1.76 -8.29
N ILE A 4 6.23 -0.43 -8.28
CA ILE A 4 7.28 0.33 -7.59
C ILE A 4 6.66 1.22 -6.51
N GLY A 5 7.21 1.11 -5.30
CA GLY A 5 6.95 2.05 -4.21
C GLY A 5 7.85 3.28 -4.32
N THR A 6 7.28 4.45 -4.09
CA THR A 6 7.94 5.74 -4.35
C THR A 6 8.30 6.49 -3.07
N SER A 7 8.60 5.77 -1.99
CA SER A 7 8.88 6.36 -0.67
C SER A 7 10.27 6.99 -0.53
N GLN A 8 11.16 6.75 -1.49
CA GLN A 8 12.53 7.26 -1.46
C GLN A 8 12.56 8.77 -1.76
N SER A 9 13.63 9.43 -1.34
CA SER A 9 13.86 10.82 -1.73
C SER A 9 14.02 10.92 -3.25
N PRO A 10 13.30 11.83 -3.93
CA PRO A 10 13.48 11.99 -5.35
C PRO A 10 14.79 12.70 -5.66
N ASP A 11 15.50 12.16 -6.64
CA ASP A 11 16.69 12.75 -7.24
C ASP A 11 16.70 12.48 -8.76
N GLN A 12 17.80 12.82 -9.44
CA GLN A 12 17.92 12.56 -10.88
C GLN A 12 18.04 11.08 -11.24
N GLU A 13 18.50 10.22 -10.32
CA GLU A 13 18.56 8.78 -10.56
C GLU A 13 17.16 8.18 -10.49
N TYR A 14 16.32 8.69 -9.58
CA TYR A 14 14.94 8.29 -9.40
C TYR A 14 14.12 8.43 -10.69
N ASP A 15 14.25 9.56 -11.39
CA ASP A 15 13.57 9.76 -12.69
C ASP A 15 14.02 8.74 -13.75
N LYS A 16 15.34 8.50 -13.86
CA LYS A 16 15.89 7.49 -14.78
C LYS A 16 15.37 6.08 -14.47
N ILE A 17 15.23 5.74 -13.19
CA ILE A 17 14.66 4.47 -12.74
C ILE A 17 13.19 4.35 -13.17
N LEU A 18 12.38 5.40 -12.98
CA LEU A 18 10.98 5.39 -13.43
C LEU A 18 10.86 5.17 -14.95
N HIS A 19 11.69 5.87 -15.74
CA HIS A 19 11.71 5.68 -17.21
C HIS A 19 12.16 4.29 -17.62
N TYR A 20 13.18 3.74 -16.95
CA TYR A 20 13.64 2.38 -17.19
C TYR A 20 12.52 1.38 -16.90
N LEU A 21 11.93 1.43 -15.71
CA LEU A 21 10.87 0.52 -15.28
C LEU A 21 9.63 0.61 -16.19
N PHE A 22 9.27 1.81 -16.62
CA PHE A 22 8.16 1.99 -17.55
C PHE A 22 8.42 1.33 -18.92
N LYS A 23 9.66 1.43 -19.45
CA LYS A 23 10.06 0.72 -20.67
C LYS A 23 10.02 -0.80 -20.49
N GLU A 24 10.36 -1.29 -19.30
CA GLU A 24 10.30 -2.71 -18.92
C GLU A 24 8.89 -3.22 -18.55
N GLY A 25 7.85 -2.39 -18.73
CA GLY A 25 6.45 -2.82 -18.54
C GLY A 25 5.90 -2.65 -17.11
N VAL A 26 6.56 -1.87 -16.26
CA VAL A 26 6.08 -1.54 -14.91
C VAL A 26 5.23 -0.28 -14.96
N TYR A 27 3.91 -0.45 -14.81
CA TYR A 27 2.94 0.64 -14.90
C TYR A 27 2.25 0.98 -13.58
N TYR A 28 2.48 0.19 -12.53
CA TYR A 28 1.92 0.43 -11.19
C TYR A 28 2.89 1.24 -10.34
N LEU A 29 2.50 2.47 -10.01
CA LEU A 29 3.22 3.33 -9.06
C LEU A 29 2.43 3.46 -7.75
N ASP A 30 3.11 3.23 -6.63
CA ASP A 30 2.57 3.33 -5.27
C ASP A 30 3.24 4.48 -4.50
N THR A 31 2.47 5.53 -4.22
CA THR A 31 2.92 6.76 -3.53
C THR A 31 2.09 7.05 -2.27
N ALA A 32 2.40 8.14 -1.56
CA ALA A 32 1.61 8.72 -0.48
C ALA A 32 1.90 10.21 -0.36
N LEU A 33 1.01 10.98 0.27
CA LEU A 33 1.22 12.42 0.53
C LEU A 33 2.46 12.69 1.37
N SER A 34 2.86 11.74 2.22
CA SER A 34 4.02 11.88 3.10
C SER A 34 5.34 11.46 2.45
N TYR A 35 5.32 10.78 1.31
CA TYR A 35 6.52 10.21 0.69
C TYR A 35 7.45 11.26 0.07
N GLY A 36 8.76 11.02 0.19
CA GLY A 36 9.78 11.97 -0.26
C GLY A 36 9.64 13.34 0.40
N TRP A 37 9.20 13.39 1.67
CA TRP A 37 8.91 14.64 2.38
C TRP A 37 7.84 15.50 1.68
N GLY A 38 6.82 14.87 1.08
CA GLY A 38 5.73 15.56 0.38
C GLY A 38 6.03 15.95 -1.07
N SER A 39 7.02 15.32 -1.69
CA SER A 39 7.42 15.61 -3.07
C SER A 39 7.17 14.47 -4.05
N SER A 40 6.96 13.24 -3.55
CA SER A 40 6.80 12.04 -4.39
C SER A 40 5.70 12.19 -5.46
N GLN A 41 4.54 12.72 -5.09
CA GLN A 41 3.40 12.88 -6.00
C GLN A 41 3.69 13.89 -7.13
N LYS A 42 4.37 14.99 -6.82
CA LYS A 42 4.77 16.00 -7.81
C LYS A 42 5.78 15.43 -8.81
N VAL A 43 6.70 14.58 -8.35
CA VAL A 43 7.66 13.89 -9.22
C VAL A 43 6.94 12.91 -10.15
N ILE A 44 5.97 12.15 -9.63
CA ILE A 44 5.14 11.25 -10.45
C ILE A 44 4.31 12.04 -11.47
N ALA A 45 3.77 13.21 -11.11
CA ALA A 45 3.05 14.07 -12.05
C ALA A 45 3.93 14.50 -13.23
N ASN A 46 5.15 14.98 -12.93
CA ASN A 46 6.11 15.36 -13.97
C ASN A 46 6.52 14.15 -14.84
N PHE A 47 6.77 13.01 -14.22
CA PHE A 47 7.07 11.77 -14.94
C PHE A 47 5.92 11.36 -15.86
N ALA A 48 4.67 11.44 -15.39
CA ALA A 48 3.48 11.15 -16.17
C ALA A 48 3.35 12.05 -17.41
N GLU A 49 3.68 13.34 -17.30
CA GLU A 49 3.74 14.25 -18.44
C GLU A 49 4.81 13.79 -19.46
N GLN A 50 6.02 13.45 -18.98
CA GLN A 50 7.15 13.04 -19.83
C GLN A 50 6.88 11.75 -20.61
N ILE A 51 6.15 10.78 -20.03
CA ILE A 51 5.80 9.53 -20.72
C ILE A 51 4.57 9.69 -21.64
N GLY A 52 4.02 10.89 -21.81
CA GLY A 52 2.87 11.15 -22.69
C GLY A 52 1.51 10.90 -22.04
N GLY A 53 1.42 11.07 -20.73
CA GLY A 53 0.18 11.19 -19.98
C GLY A 53 -0.05 10.09 -18.94
N ARG A 54 -0.72 10.48 -17.86
CA ARG A 54 -0.97 9.64 -16.68
C ARG A 54 -1.82 8.40 -16.96
N GLN A 55 -2.62 8.39 -18.03
CA GLN A 55 -3.48 7.26 -18.42
C GLN A 55 -2.70 5.96 -18.69
N LYS A 56 -1.37 6.07 -18.84
CA LYS A 56 -0.45 4.93 -18.99
C LYS A 56 -0.07 4.28 -17.66
N LEU A 57 -0.50 4.86 -16.53
CA LEU A 57 -0.09 4.45 -15.19
C LEU A 57 -1.29 4.01 -14.36
N TRP A 58 -1.10 2.93 -13.60
CA TRP A 58 -1.88 2.64 -12.42
C TRP A 58 -1.30 3.42 -11.25
N LEU A 59 -2.08 4.35 -10.71
CA LEU A 59 -1.67 5.21 -9.59
C LEU A 59 -2.39 4.82 -8.30
N THR A 60 -1.59 4.50 -7.29
CA THR A 60 -2.04 4.31 -5.92
C THR A 60 -1.47 5.41 -5.04
N SER A 61 -2.32 6.11 -4.27
CA SER A 61 -1.85 7.06 -3.26
C SER A 61 -2.44 6.76 -1.89
N LYS A 62 -1.83 7.33 -0.86
CA LYS A 62 -2.22 7.15 0.54
C LYS A 62 -2.30 8.48 1.26
N SER A 63 -3.33 8.60 2.06
CA SER A 63 -3.60 9.75 2.93
C SER A 63 -2.54 9.92 4.01
N LYS A 64 -2.18 11.16 4.34
CA LYS A 64 -1.37 11.50 5.53
C LYS A 64 -2.22 11.66 6.80
N ALA A 65 -3.55 11.65 6.68
CA ALA A 65 -4.47 11.84 7.77
C ALA A 65 -4.41 10.68 8.79
N TRP A 66 -4.41 11.05 10.06
CA TRP A 66 -4.48 10.12 11.18
C TRP A 66 -5.89 9.60 11.42
N ILE A 67 -6.89 10.48 11.22
CA ILE A 67 -8.31 10.17 11.43
C ILE A 67 -9.06 10.05 10.11
N ILE A 68 -10.11 9.25 10.12
CA ILE A 68 -10.95 8.92 8.97
C ILE A 68 -11.51 10.17 8.27
N LYS A 69 -11.90 11.21 9.03
CA LYS A 69 -12.46 12.45 8.46
C LYS A 69 -11.48 13.19 7.52
N GLY A 70 -10.18 13.08 7.76
CA GLY A 70 -9.17 13.74 6.91
C GLY A 70 -8.98 13.07 5.54
N LEU A 71 -9.54 11.87 5.34
CA LEU A 71 -9.38 11.13 4.08
C LEU A 71 -10.04 11.84 2.88
N GLU A 72 -11.14 12.57 3.10
CA GLU A 72 -11.85 13.30 2.02
C GLU A 72 -11.09 14.56 1.58
N GLU A 73 -10.35 15.21 2.47
CA GLU A 73 -9.50 16.36 2.14
C GLU A 73 -8.22 15.90 1.44
N ASP A 74 -7.59 14.85 1.97
CA ASP A 74 -6.31 14.34 1.46
C ASP A 74 -6.41 13.76 0.05
N ILE A 75 -7.56 13.22 -0.37
CA ILE A 75 -7.71 12.75 -1.76
C ILE A 75 -7.67 13.92 -2.75
N ASP A 76 -8.23 15.07 -2.39
CA ASP A 76 -8.19 16.26 -3.25
C ASP A 76 -6.78 16.83 -3.34
N GLU A 77 -6.04 16.84 -2.23
CA GLU A 77 -4.62 17.16 -2.23
C GLU A 77 -3.84 16.15 -3.11
N CYS A 78 -4.14 14.85 -3.00
CA CYS A 78 -3.48 13.84 -3.80
C CYS A 78 -3.63 14.07 -5.30
N LEU A 79 -4.88 14.30 -5.72
CA LEU A 79 -5.25 14.54 -7.12
C LEU A 79 -4.59 15.81 -7.66
N SER A 80 -4.57 16.88 -6.86
CA SER A 80 -3.89 18.13 -7.17
C SER A 80 -2.39 17.93 -7.38
N GLU A 81 -1.69 17.28 -6.45
CA GLU A 81 -0.23 17.06 -6.55
C GLU A 81 0.15 16.12 -7.70
N LEU A 82 -0.67 15.11 -7.98
CA LEU A 82 -0.48 14.17 -9.09
C LEU A 82 -0.94 14.74 -10.44
N LYS A 83 -1.58 15.92 -10.45
CA LYS A 83 -2.20 16.53 -11.63
C LYS A 83 -3.12 15.55 -12.38
N THR A 84 -3.98 14.86 -11.64
CA THR A 84 -4.92 13.87 -12.18
C THR A 84 -6.29 14.06 -11.53
N ASP A 85 -7.35 13.60 -12.20
CA ASP A 85 -8.73 13.65 -11.74
C ASP A 85 -9.17 12.38 -10.99
N TYR A 86 -8.44 11.26 -11.15
CA TYR A 86 -8.70 10.04 -10.40
C TYR A 86 -7.44 9.26 -9.99
N LEU A 87 -7.58 8.47 -8.92
CA LEU A 87 -6.67 7.40 -8.50
C LEU A 87 -7.24 6.02 -8.81
N HIS A 88 -6.38 5.05 -9.11
CA HIS A 88 -6.85 3.67 -9.25
C HIS A 88 -7.15 3.07 -7.87
N LEU A 89 -6.26 3.30 -6.90
CA LEU A 89 -6.46 2.90 -5.51
C LEU A 89 -6.08 4.06 -4.60
N TYR A 90 -6.94 4.37 -3.63
CA TYR A 90 -6.65 5.32 -2.55
C TYR A 90 -6.74 4.61 -1.20
N GLN A 91 -5.79 4.88 -0.31
CA GLN A 91 -5.68 4.14 0.95
C GLN A 91 -5.54 5.05 2.17
N LYS A 92 -6.07 4.62 3.32
CA LYS A 92 -5.56 5.05 4.63
C LYS A 92 -4.15 4.47 4.80
N HIS A 93 -3.14 5.32 4.93
CA HIS A 93 -1.72 4.92 4.87
C HIS A 93 -1.31 4.04 6.05
N MET A 94 -1.93 4.23 7.20
CA MET A 94 -1.49 3.62 8.44
C MET A 94 -2.71 3.29 9.28
N LEU A 95 -3.37 2.17 8.94
CA LEU A 95 -4.38 1.62 9.83
C LEU A 95 -3.68 1.10 11.10
N SER A 96 -3.93 1.78 12.21
CA SER A 96 -3.36 1.52 13.53
C SER A 96 -4.37 0.98 14.53
N ASP A 97 -5.63 0.83 14.12
CA ASP A 97 -6.71 0.24 14.92
C ASP A 97 -7.65 -0.49 13.96
N PRO A 98 -7.93 -1.80 14.13
CA PRO A 98 -8.92 -2.50 13.32
C PRO A 98 -10.33 -1.89 13.43
N ASP A 99 -10.67 -1.28 14.57
CA ASP A 99 -11.97 -0.65 14.79
C ASP A 99 -12.18 0.62 13.94
N ASP A 100 -11.10 1.17 13.36
CA ASP A 100 -11.20 2.21 12.33
C ASP A 100 -11.89 1.68 11.06
N ILE A 101 -11.90 0.36 10.80
CA ILE A 101 -12.66 -0.25 9.70
C ILE A 101 -14.14 -0.41 10.11
N ASN A 102 -14.76 0.72 10.42
CA ASN A 102 -16.15 0.80 10.84
C ASN A 102 -17.05 1.32 9.70
N LYS A 103 -18.34 1.50 10.02
CA LYS A 103 -19.36 1.98 9.08
C LYS A 103 -19.01 3.36 8.47
N GLU A 104 -18.34 4.24 9.21
CA GLU A 104 -17.95 5.55 8.67
C GLU A 104 -16.81 5.43 7.65
N PHE A 105 -15.82 4.57 7.90
CA PHE A 105 -14.77 4.29 6.92
C PHE A 105 -15.35 3.73 5.62
N ILE A 106 -16.28 2.77 5.72
CA ILE A 106 -16.97 2.20 4.56
C ILE A 106 -17.77 3.30 3.83
N SER A 107 -18.52 4.13 4.57
CA SER A 107 -19.32 5.23 4.03
C SER A 107 -18.46 6.25 3.27
N ILE A 108 -17.30 6.64 3.79
CA ILE A 108 -16.36 7.52 3.08
C ILE A 108 -15.86 6.87 1.79
N GLY A 109 -15.50 5.58 1.85
CA GLY A 109 -15.12 4.83 0.66
C GLY A 109 -16.19 4.89 -0.43
N ASP A 110 -17.45 4.69 -0.06
CA ASP A 110 -18.58 4.77 -0.99
C ASP A 110 -18.80 6.18 -1.55
N ARG A 111 -18.69 7.22 -0.72
CA ARG A 111 -18.79 8.63 -1.17
C ARG A 111 -17.68 8.99 -2.16
N LEU A 112 -16.44 8.67 -1.83
CA LEU A 112 -15.28 8.95 -2.67
C LEU A 112 -15.33 8.18 -3.99
N LYS A 113 -15.75 6.91 -3.95
CA LYS A 113 -15.97 6.11 -5.17
C LYS A 113 -17.07 6.70 -6.06
N LYS A 114 -18.19 7.13 -5.48
CA LYS A 114 -19.28 7.81 -6.22
C LYS A 114 -18.84 9.14 -6.85
N SER A 115 -17.91 9.85 -6.23
CA SER A 115 -17.38 11.11 -6.77
C SER A 115 -16.49 10.94 -8.01
N GLY A 116 -16.09 9.71 -8.36
CA GLY A 116 -15.20 9.43 -9.49
C GLY A 116 -13.72 9.69 -9.23
N LYS A 117 -13.37 10.28 -8.07
CA LYS A 117 -11.99 10.58 -7.63
C LYS A 117 -11.11 9.33 -7.46
N MET A 118 -11.72 8.15 -7.36
CA MET A 118 -11.01 6.89 -7.20
C MET A 118 -11.82 5.68 -7.70
N ARG A 119 -11.13 4.60 -8.07
CA ARG A 119 -11.77 3.33 -8.45
C ARG A 119 -11.89 2.34 -7.29
N PHE A 120 -10.85 2.24 -6.47
CA PHE A 120 -10.79 1.35 -5.30
C PHE A 120 -10.38 2.14 -4.05
N PHE A 121 -10.92 1.73 -2.90
CA PHE A 121 -10.59 2.26 -1.59
C PHE A 121 -10.08 1.14 -0.69
N GLY A 122 -9.11 1.44 0.15
CA GLY A 122 -8.59 0.48 1.10
C GLY A 122 -7.72 1.12 2.17
N PHE A 123 -6.83 0.32 2.74
CA PHE A 123 -5.91 0.74 3.77
C PHE A 123 -4.62 -0.08 3.68
N SER A 124 -3.52 0.48 4.16
CA SER A 124 -2.30 -0.26 4.48
C SER A 124 -2.15 -0.37 5.99
N CYS A 125 -1.79 -1.56 6.47
CA CYS A 125 -1.68 -1.84 7.90
C CYS A 125 -0.29 -1.50 8.46
N GLN A 126 -0.23 -0.98 9.68
CA GLN A 126 1.01 -0.61 10.38
C GLN A 126 1.70 -1.77 11.14
N GLY A 127 1.21 -3.00 11.04
CA GLY A 127 1.84 -4.09 11.79
C GLY A 127 1.08 -5.39 11.69
N CYS A 128 1.51 -6.29 10.80
CA CYS A 128 0.90 -7.62 10.70
C CYS A 128 0.90 -8.34 12.06
N SER A 129 1.92 -8.12 12.91
CA SER A 129 2.06 -8.78 14.21
C SER A 129 1.10 -8.24 15.28
N HIS A 130 0.58 -7.03 15.08
CA HIS A 130 -0.30 -6.39 16.05
C HIS A 130 -1.74 -6.31 15.57
N PHE A 131 -1.97 -6.18 14.26
CA PHE A 131 -3.32 -6.05 13.71
C PHE A 131 -3.80 -7.35 13.09
N CYS A 132 -3.06 -7.89 12.12
CA CYS A 132 -3.49 -9.10 11.42
C CYS A 132 -3.56 -10.30 12.38
N GLU A 133 -2.57 -10.46 13.26
CA GLU A 133 -2.54 -11.56 14.24
C GLU A 133 -3.67 -11.45 15.28
N ASN A 134 -4.03 -10.24 15.72
CA ASN A 134 -5.15 -10.03 16.65
C ASN A 134 -6.53 -10.10 15.96
N ALA A 135 -6.60 -9.85 14.65
CA ALA A 135 -7.85 -9.91 13.89
C ALA A 135 -8.25 -11.35 13.50
N VAL A 136 -7.32 -12.31 13.54
CA VAL A 136 -7.62 -13.72 13.27
C VAL A 136 -7.86 -14.48 14.57
N GLN A 137 -8.76 -15.46 14.55
CA GLN A 137 -9.00 -16.30 15.73
C GLN A 137 -7.85 -17.29 15.94
N GLY A 138 -6.87 -16.99 16.80
CA GLY A 138 -5.83 -17.95 17.19
C GLY A 138 -4.46 -17.32 17.40
N GLU A 139 -3.40 -18.12 17.31
CA GLU A 139 -2.03 -17.67 17.63
C GLU A 139 -1.10 -17.70 16.40
N ALA A 140 -1.67 -17.52 15.21
CA ALA A 140 -0.88 -17.56 13.98
C ALA A 140 0.14 -16.40 13.95
N ARG A 141 1.41 -16.72 13.71
CA ARG A 141 2.51 -15.75 13.58
C ARG A 141 2.59 -15.26 12.14
N ILE A 142 1.55 -14.54 11.71
CA ILE A 142 1.40 -14.02 10.35
C ILE A 142 2.59 -13.14 9.96
N ALA A 143 3.01 -12.23 10.84
CA ALA A 143 4.07 -11.27 10.51
C ALA A 143 5.41 -11.95 10.26
N ASP A 144 5.76 -12.93 11.09
CA ASP A 144 7.02 -13.66 10.94
C ASP A 144 6.98 -14.58 9.73
N SER A 145 5.86 -15.26 9.51
CA SER A 145 5.67 -16.11 8.33
C SER A 145 5.84 -15.30 7.04
N LEU A 146 5.23 -14.12 6.94
CA LEU A 146 5.39 -13.20 5.80
C LEU A 146 6.83 -12.68 5.70
N ARG A 147 7.46 -12.29 6.82
CA ARG A 147 8.83 -11.79 6.83
C ARG A 147 9.82 -12.85 6.34
N PHE A 148 9.68 -14.09 6.79
CA PHE A 148 10.59 -15.17 6.39
C PHE A 148 10.35 -15.57 4.93
N LEU A 149 9.11 -15.49 4.44
CA LEU A 149 8.82 -15.63 3.02
C LEU A 149 9.55 -14.54 2.19
N VAL A 150 9.54 -13.28 2.64
CA VAL A 150 10.31 -12.20 1.98
C VAL A 150 11.82 -12.49 2.01
N TYR A 151 12.36 -12.99 3.13
CA TYR A 151 13.77 -13.37 3.19
C TYR A 151 14.12 -14.47 2.19
N TYR A 152 13.21 -15.43 2.03
CA TYR A 152 13.36 -16.57 1.13
C TYR A 152 13.29 -16.15 -0.35
N GLU A 153 12.23 -15.43 -0.73
CA GLU A 153 11.91 -15.11 -2.12
C GLU A 153 12.64 -13.86 -2.62
N CYS A 154 12.69 -12.80 -1.81
CA CYS A 154 13.14 -11.49 -2.26
C CYS A 154 14.61 -11.23 -1.95
N PHE A 155 15.10 -11.69 -0.79
CA PHE A 155 16.46 -11.36 -0.33
C PHE A 155 17.48 -12.49 -0.54
N GLY A 156 17.06 -13.62 -1.11
CA GLY A 156 17.94 -14.77 -1.35
C GLY A 156 18.47 -15.45 -0.06
N LYS A 157 17.96 -15.08 1.11
CA LYS A 157 18.37 -15.60 2.43
C LYS A 157 17.63 -16.91 2.75
N LYS A 158 17.68 -17.88 1.82
CA LYS A 158 16.82 -19.07 1.83
C LYS A 158 16.99 -19.96 3.06
N GLU A 159 18.24 -20.29 3.42
CA GLU A 159 18.49 -21.17 4.58
C GLU A 159 18.12 -20.48 5.89
N ARG A 160 18.51 -19.22 6.07
CA ARG A 160 18.12 -18.43 7.24
C ARG A 160 16.60 -18.32 7.39
N ALA A 161 15.88 -18.12 6.29
CA ALA A 161 14.42 -18.07 6.29
C ALA A 161 13.80 -19.40 6.74
N LYS A 162 14.30 -20.53 6.23
CA LYS A 162 13.83 -21.87 6.62
C LYS A 162 14.10 -22.17 8.09
N GLU A 163 15.29 -21.83 8.60
CA GLU A 163 15.66 -22.00 10.01
C GLU A 163 14.71 -21.23 10.93
N LEU A 164 14.55 -19.92 10.66
CA LEU A 164 13.66 -19.05 11.42
C LEU A 164 12.20 -19.53 11.36
N TYR A 165 11.73 -19.97 10.19
CA TYR A 165 10.37 -20.50 10.06
C TYR A 165 10.18 -21.80 10.86
N LYS A 166 11.20 -22.65 10.94
CA LYS A 166 11.18 -23.87 11.76
C LYS A 166 11.11 -23.59 13.27
N GLU A 167 11.54 -22.42 13.73
CA GLU A 167 11.42 -22.01 15.13
C GLU A 167 9.98 -21.65 15.51
N ILE A 168 9.13 -21.27 14.56
CA ILE A 168 7.70 -21.01 14.83
C ILE A 168 7.00 -22.35 15.17
N PRO A 169 6.28 -22.50 16.28
CA PRO A 169 5.53 -23.74 16.56
C PRO A 169 4.52 -24.08 15.45
N ASN A 170 4.34 -25.37 15.13
CA ASN A 170 3.50 -25.80 14.00
C ASN A 170 2.06 -25.25 14.06
N ASN A 171 1.45 -25.22 15.26
CA ASN A 171 0.11 -24.67 15.47
C ASN A 171 0.01 -23.16 15.27
N LYS A 172 1.15 -22.45 15.21
CA LYS A 172 1.25 -21.00 14.96
C LYS A 172 1.65 -20.65 13.53
N ARG A 173 1.89 -21.65 12.66
CA ARG A 173 2.28 -21.45 11.26
C ARG A 173 1.11 -21.39 10.28
N VAL A 174 -0.08 -21.82 10.70
CA VAL A 174 -1.20 -22.10 9.79
C VAL A 174 -2.42 -21.32 10.22
N LEU A 175 -3.09 -20.69 9.25
CA LEU A 175 -4.44 -20.17 9.46
C LEU A 175 -5.45 -21.31 9.21
N THR A 176 -6.30 -21.63 10.18
CA THR A 176 -7.33 -22.67 10.03
C THR A 176 -8.52 -22.14 9.22
N GLN A 177 -9.27 -23.03 8.55
CA GLN A 177 -10.40 -22.60 7.70
C GLN A 177 -11.48 -21.83 8.47
N GLN A 178 -11.62 -22.05 9.79
CA GLN A 178 -12.55 -21.29 10.64
C GLN A 178 -12.15 -19.82 10.81
N GLN A 179 -10.88 -19.47 10.59
CA GLN A 179 -10.35 -18.11 10.77
C GLN A 179 -10.62 -17.18 9.57
N TYR A 180 -11.17 -17.69 8.46
CA TYR A 180 -11.55 -16.88 7.29
C TYR A 180 -12.97 -16.31 7.38
N GLN A 181 -13.73 -16.64 8.44
CA GLN A 181 -15.04 -16.06 8.68
C GLN A 181 -14.84 -14.69 9.35
N ILE A 182 -14.88 -13.63 8.54
CA ILE A 182 -14.96 -12.25 9.05
C ILE A 182 -16.31 -12.13 9.76
N ALA A 183 -16.29 -11.81 11.05
CA ALA A 183 -17.48 -11.62 11.87
C ALA A 183 -18.31 -10.41 11.43
#